data_AF-I4A088-F1
#
_entry.id   AF-I4A088-F1
#
_cell.length_a   1.000
_cell.length_b   1.000
_cell.length_c   1.000
_cell.angle_alpha   90.00
_cell.angle_beta   90.00
_cell.angle_gamma   90.00
#
_symmetry.space_group_name_H-M   'P 1'
#
loop_
_entity.id
_entity.type
_entity.pdbx_description
1 polymer ?
#
loop_
_entity_poly.entity_id
_entity_poly.type
_entity_poly.pdbx_seq_one_letter_code
_entity_poly.pdbx_strand_id
1 'polypeptide(L)'
;MSKLKAITAIVLIAEAEKLFNNYPDLKEVYLTADGQGFYEKEKAENHAAYLENKEVSFFKREEVLTNNEAPKTPANEADTTPPEQGEQTNEDENAEVSEAEAERASLLAMYAEKFGKKAPHNIGLEKLKEALRED
;
A
#
# COMPACT_ATOMS: atom_id res chain seq x y z
N MET A 1 22.42 -1.03 -19.21
CA MET A 1 21.16 -0.47 -18.69
C MET A 1 21.25 -0.07 -17.20
N SER A 2 22.43 0.36 -16.73
CA SER A 2 22.69 0.43 -15.27
C SER A 2 22.67 1.83 -14.66
N LYS A 3 22.64 2.89 -15.47
CA LYS A 3 22.68 4.28 -14.97
C LYS A 3 21.32 4.77 -14.47
N LEU A 4 20.21 4.41 -15.14
CA LEU A 4 18.87 4.87 -14.74
C LEU A 4 18.47 4.32 -13.36
N LYS A 5 18.66 3.02 -13.11
CA LYS A 5 18.33 2.41 -11.81
C LYS A 5 19.11 3.05 -10.65
N ALA A 6 20.38 3.38 -10.86
CA ALA A 6 21.20 4.05 -9.86
C ALA A 6 20.70 5.47 -9.56
N ILE A 7 20.28 6.23 -10.59
CA ILE A 7 19.72 7.57 -10.41
C ILE A 7 18.41 7.51 -9.63
N THR A 8 17.51 6.57 -9.97
CA THR A 8 16.25 6.38 -9.24
C THR A 8 16.49 6.05 -7.76
N ALA A 9 17.42 5.13 -7.45
CA ALA A 9 17.75 4.80 -6.07
C ALA A 9 18.27 6.02 -5.28
N ILE A 10 19.10 6.87 -5.88
CA ILE A 10 19.59 8.10 -5.23
C ILE A 10 18.43 9.05 -4.88
N VAL A 11 17.46 9.21 -5.79
CA VAL A 11 16.29 10.06 -5.55
C VAL A 11 15.43 9.53 -4.41
N LEU A 12 15.21 8.21 -4.34
CA LEU A 12 14.44 7.58 -3.28
C LEU A 12 15.11 7.72 -1.90
N ILE A 13 16.44 7.66 -1.83
CA ILE A 13 17.17 7.87 -0.58
C ILE A 13 16.94 9.28 -0.04
N ALA A 14 17.00 10.30 -0.91
CA ALA A 14 16.75 11.68 -0.52
C ALA A 14 15.31 11.90 -0.02
N GLU A 15 14.33 11.22 -0.60
CA GLU A 15 12.94 11.25 -0.11
C GLU A 15 12.80 10.53 1.24
N ALA A 16 13.47 9.39 1.42
CA ALA A 16 13.51 8.68 2.70
C ALA A 16 14.12 9.54 3.82
N GLU A 17 15.22 10.27 3.52
CA GLU A 17 15.81 11.23 4.46
C GLU A 17 14.81 12.31 4.90
N LYS A 18 14.08 12.91 3.97
CA LYS A 18 13.05 13.91 4.28
C LYS A 18 11.95 13.32 5.17
N LEU A 19 11.51 12.09 4.87
CA LEU A 19 10.50 11.39 5.67
C LEU A 19 11.00 11.16 7.11
N PHE A 20 12.23 10.67 7.29
CA PHE A 20 12.78 10.47 8.64
C PHE A 20 13.02 11.77 9.41
N ASN A 21 13.33 12.87 8.73
CA ASN A 21 13.48 14.19 9.35
C ASN A 21 12.14 14.79 9.77
N ASN A 22 11.10 14.62 8.95
CA ASN A 22 9.75 15.09 9.27
C ASN A 22 9.05 14.21 10.32
N TYR A 23 9.36 12.93 10.36
CA TYR A 23 8.75 11.94 11.25
C TYR A 23 9.82 11.20 12.05
N PRO A 24 10.31 11.79 13.16
CA PRO A 24 11.44 11.27 13.91
C PRO A 24 11.14 9.96 14.67
N ASP A 25 9.88 9.57 14.82
CA ASP A 25 9.50 8.29 15.44
C ASP A 25 9.67 7.08 14.49
N LEU A 26 9.80 7.34 13.19
CA LEU A 26 9.97 6.29 12.19
C LEU A 26 11.36 5.70 12.24
N LYS A 27 11.41 4.36 12.21
CA LYS A 27 12.66 3.60 12.13
C LYS A 27 12.90 3.05 10.74
N GLU A 28 11.85 2.86 9.96
CA GLU A 28 11.89 2.28 8.62
C GLU A 28 10.77 2.83 7.74
N VAL A 29 11.00 2.80 6.42
CA VAL A 29 10.06 3.28 5.41
C VAL A 29 10.21 2.50 4.12
N TYR A 30 9.10 2.27 3.44
CA TYR A 30 9.01 1.64 2.12
C TYR A 30 8.66 2.70 1.09
N LEU A 31 9.53 2.93 0.10
CA LEU A 31 9.30 3.88 -0.98
C LEU A 31 9.02 3.16 -2.29
N THR A 32 7.98 3.58 -3.00
CA THR A 32 7.73 3.12 -4.37
C THR A 32 8.58 3.90 -5.38
N ALA A 33 8.68 3.40 -6.61
CA ALA A 33 9.42 4.07 -7.68
C ALA A 33 8.92 5.49 -8.04
N ASP A 34 7.68 5.82 -7.65
CA ASP A 34 7.09 7.16 -7.81
C ASP A 34 7.55 8.17 -6.73
N GLY A 35 8.29 7.70 -5.71
CA GLY A 35 8.78 8.50 -4.60
C GLY A 35 7.85 8.53 -3.39
N GLN A 36 6.72 7.81 -3.42
CA GLN A 36 5.78 7.77 -2.31
C GLN A 36 6.25 6.81 -1.21
N GLY A 37 6.33 7.32 0.03
CA GLY A 37 6.76 6.57 1.21
C GLY A 37 5.60 6.03 2.06
N PHE A 38 5.77 4.82 2.59
CA PHE A 38 4.81 4.11 3.43
C PHE A 38 5.50 3.47 4.64
N TYR A 39 4.77 3.33 5.74
CA TYR A 39 5.23 2.61 6.93
C TYR A 39 5.05 1.10 6.83
N GLU A 40 4.07 0.66 6.03
CA GLU A 40 3.70 -0.73 5.87
C GLU A 40 4.09 -1.23 4.48
N LYS A 41 4.80 -2.36 4.44
CA LYS A 41 5.24 -2.99 3.19
C LYS A 41 4.07 -3.26 2.25
N GLU A 42 3.00 -3.86 2.78
CA GLU A 42 1.82 -4.26 2.00
C GLU A 42 1.16 -3.07 1.30
N LYS A 43 1.09 -1.91 1.95
CA LYS A 43 0.55 -0.69 1.35
C LYS A 43 1.43 -0.16 0.23
N ALA A 44 2.75 -0.20 0.41
CA ALA A 44 3.69 0.16 -0.64
C ALA A 44 3.59 -0.77 -1.84
N GLU A 45 3.47 -2.07 -1.62
CA GLU A 45 3.32 -3.09 -2.67
C GLU A 45 2.00 -2.94 -3.42
N ASN A 46 0.90 -2.73 -2.71
CA ASN A 46 -0.41 -2.50 -3.33
C ASN A 46 -0.41 -1.23 -4.17
N HIS A 47 0.23 -0.15 -3.69
CA HIS A 47 0.38 1.07 -4.49
C HIS A 47 1.28 0.85 -5.72
N ALA A 48 2.42 0.19 -5.54
CA ALA A 48 3.35 -0.13 -6.62
C ALA A 48 2.71 -1.03 -7.69
N ALA A 49 1.72 -1.87 -7.34
CA ALA A 49 1.04 -2.74 -8.28
C ALA A 49 0.37 -2.00 -9.45
N TYR A 50 -0.05 -0.75 -9.24
CA TYR A 50 -0.68 0.11 -10.25
C TYR A 50 0.31 0.98 -11.03
N LEU A 51 1.60 0.97 -10.65
CA LEU A 51 2.64 1.74 -11.32
C LEU A 51 3.28 0.94 -12.47
N GLU A 52 3.87 1.66 -13.43
CA GLU A 52 4.69 1.05 -14.47
C GLU A 52 5.93 0.37 -13.87
N ASN A 53 6.56 1.03 -12.89
CA ASN A 53 7.63 0.45 -12.09
C ASN A 53 7.08 0.00 -10.73
N LYS A 54 6.95 -1.31 -10.57
CA LYS A 54 6.40 -1.98 -9.38
C LYS A 54 7.45 -2.22 -8.29
N GLU A 55 8.65 -1.65 -8.44
CA GLU A 55 9.72 -1.77 -7.45
C GLU A 55 9.36 -0.97 -6.17
N VAL A 56 9.53 -1.64 -5.03
CA VAL A 56 9.45 -1.04 -3.70
C VAL A 56 10.84 -1.13 -3.06
N SER A 57 11.37 0.02 -2.66
CA SER A 57 12.65 0.13 -1.97
C SER A 57 12.41 0.28 -0.47
N PHE A 58 13.16 -0.47 0.32
CA PHE A 58 13.08 -0.43 1.77
C PHE A 58 14.29 0.31 2.34
N PHE A 59 14.03 1.25 3.25
CA PHE A 59 15.05 2.06 3.87
C PHE A 59 14.87 2.06 5.38
N LYS A 60 15.96 1.83 6.12
CA LYS A 60 16.01 2.04 7.56
C LYS A 60 16.64 3.39 7.88
N ARG A 61 16.10 4.05 8.90
CA ARG A 61 16.59 5.34 9.39
C ARG A 61 18.07 5.29 9.73
N GLU A 62 18.47 4.23 10.42
CA GLU A 62 19.87 4.04 10.83
C GLU A 62 20.77 3.97 9.61
N GLU A 63 20.39 3.26 8.55
CA GLU A 63 21.20 3.10 7.35
C GLU A 63 21.30 4.38 6.53
N VAL A 64 20.20 5.15 6.48
CA VAL A 64 20.09 6.39 5.70
C VAL A 64 20.79 7.57 6.39
N LEU A 65 20.60 7.76 7.69
CA LEU A 65 21.17 8.91 8.42
C LEU A 65 22.64 8.70 8.82
N THR A 66 23.12 7.46 8.89
CA THR A 66 24.53 7.19 9.25
C THR A 66 25.47 7.09 8.04
N ASN A 67 24.96 6.83 6.83
CA ASN A 67 25.79 6.69 5.64
C ASN A 67 25.60 7.86 4.69
N ASN A 68 26.42 8.90 4.85
CA ASN A 68 26.69 9.89 3.80
C ASN A 68 27.63 9.32 2.71
N GLU A 69 27.63 7.99 2.51
CA GLU A 69 28.39 7.30 1.46
C GLU A 69 27.44 6.41 0.67
N ALA A 70 27.49 6.57 -0.64
CA ALA A 70 26.68 6.01 -1.71
C ALA A 70 25.97 4.65 -1.46
N PRO A 71 24.78 4.45 -2.04
CA PRO A 71 23.94 3.28 -1.76
C PRO A 71 24.64 1.96 -2.01
N LYS A 72 24.76 1.16 -0.96
CA LYS A 72 24.89 -0.29 -1.08
C LYS A 72 23.55 -0.82 -1.58
N THR A 73 23.52 -1.17 -2.86
CA THR A 73 22.56 -2.10 -3.45
C THR A 73 22.23 -3.23 -2.46
N PRO A 74 20.96 -3.47 -2.10
CA PRO A 74 20.54 -4.80 -1.70
C PRO A 74 20.55 -5.67 -2.97
N ALA A 75 21.71 -6.26 -3.25
CA ALA A 75 21.84 -7.37 -4.18
C ALA A 75 22.05 -8.65 -3.36
N ASN A 76 20.95 -9.35 -3.09
CA ASN A 76 20.91 -10.80 -2.97
C ASN A 76 19.44 -11.22 -3.12
N GLU A 77 19.01 -11.69 -4.30
CA GLU A 77 18.99 -13.12 -4.71
C GLU A 77 17.90 -13.90 -3.93
N ALA A 78 17.05 -14.75 -4.48
CA ALA A 78 16.86 -15.28 -5.82
C ALA A 78 15.44 -15.88 -5.85
N ASP A 79 14.89 -15.97 -7.05
CA ASP A 79 14.13 -17.12 -7.55
C ASP A 79 13.20 -17.87 -6.57
N THR A 80 11.90 -17.57 -6.65
CA THR A 80 10.96 -18.64 -6.97
C THR A 80 10.01 -18.17 -8.06
N THR A 81 10.05 -18.94 -9.13
CA THR A 81 9.24 -18.97 -10.35
C THR A 81 7.72 -19.04 -10.08
N PRO A 82 6.86 -18.84 -11.11
CA PRO A 82 5.47 -18.40 -11.00
C PRO A 82 4.50 -19.54 -10.68
N PRO A 83 3.28 -19.20 -10.22
CA PRO A 83 2.08 -19.92 -10.65
C PRO A 83 1.31 -19.02 -11.62
N GLU A 84 1.33 -19.42 -12.89
CA GLU A 84 0.14 -19.26 -13.72
C GLU A 84 -1.03 -20.02 -13.07
N GLN A 85 -2.21 -19.46 -13.26
CA GLN A 85 -3.54 -20.03 -13.02
C GLN A 85 -4.03 -20.13 -11.57
N GLY A 86 -4.85 -19.12 -11.24
CA GLY A 86 -5.89 -19.19 -10.23
C GLY A 86 -6.92 -18.11 -10.56
N GLU A 87 -7.79 -18.41 -11.52
CA GLU A 87 -9.10 -17.77 -11.59
C GLU A 87 -9.82 -17.97 -10.24
N GLN A 88 -10.81 -17.11 -9.94
CA GLN A 88 -11.73 -17.14 -8.78
C GLN A 88 -11.26 -16.42 -7.51
N THR A 89 -11.76 -15.20 -7.25
CA THR A 89 -13.02 -14.85 -6.52
C THR A 89 -12.90 -14.93 -5.00
N ASN A 90 -13.07 -13.76 -4.37
CA ASN A 90 -13.70 -13.44 -3.08
C ASN A 90 -13.29 -14.16 -1.78
N GLU A 91 -13.57 -13.43 -0.70
CA GLU A 91 -13.63 -13.85 0.73
C GLU A 91 -12.26 -13.94 1.40
N ASP A 92 -11.78 -12.86 2.05
CA ASP A 92 -12.22 -12.37 3.38
C ASP A 92 -12.37 -13.50 4.37
N GLU A 93 -11.40 -13.67 5.28
CA GLU A 93 -11.70 -13.92 6.68
C GLU A 93 -10.55 -13.42 7.58
N ASN A 94 -10.92 -12.46 8.43
CA ASN A 94 -10.66 -12.46 9.87
C ASN A 94 -9.35 -11.83 10.39
N ALA A 95 -9.40 -10.52 10.60
CA ALA A 95 -8.68 -9.87 11.69
C ALA A 95 -9.54 -8.76 12.31
N GLU A 96 -10.22 -9.10 13.40
CA GLU A 96 -10.74 -8.19 14.43
C GLU A 96 -11.53 -6.97 13.91
N VAL A 97 -12.69 -7.28 13.31
CA VAL A 97 -13.64 -6.29 12.84
C VAL A 97 -14.32 -5.64 14.05
N SER A 98 -13.90 -4.43 14.41
CA SER A 98 -14.67 -3.58 15.32
C SER A 98 -16.15 -3.55 14.89
N GLU A 99 -17.12 -3.56 15.82
CA GLU A 99 -18.58 -3.65 15.51
C GLU A 99 -19.03 -2.71 14.38
N ALA A 100 -18.39 -1.54 14.27
CA ALA A 100 -18.65 -0.54 13.23
C ALA A 100 -18.34 -1.00 11.80
N GLU A 101 -17.38 -1.89 11.61
CA GLU A 101 -16.92 -2.35 10.30
C GLU A 101 -17.74 -3.56 9.81
N ALA A 102 -18.25 -4.38 10.74
CA ALA A 102 -19.24 -5.42 10.46
C ALA A 102 -20.60 -4.80 10.07
N GLU A 103 -21.01 -3.73 10.75
CA GLU A 103 -22.16 -2.93 10.34
C GLU A 103 -21.98 -2.36 8.92
N ARG A 104 -20.78 -1.85 8.59
CA ARG A 104 -20.50 -1.30 7.26
C ARG A 104 -20.65 -2.37 6.17
N ALA A 105 -20.07 -3.54 6.37
CA ALA A 105 -20.15 -4.65 5.41
C ALA A 105 -21.60 -5.08 5.17
N SER A 106 -22.38 -5.22 6.25
CA SER A 106 -23.80 -5.60 6.18
C SER A 106 -24.64 -4.58 5.40
N LEU A 107 -24.42 -3.28 5.65
CA LEU A 107 -25.14 -2.22 4.94
C LEU A 107 -24.70 -2.15 3.47
N LEU A 108 -23.43 -2.40 3.14
CA LEU A 108 -22.96 -2.42 1.75
C LEU A 108 -23.61 -3.55 0.94
N ALA A 109 -23.77 -4.71 1.57
CA ALA A 109 -24.48 -5.85 0.98
C ALA A 109 -25.95 -5.52 0.71
N MET A 110 -26.67 -4.97 1.71
CA MET A 110 -28.06 -4.53 1.55
C MET A 110 -28.20 -3.45 0.47
N TYR A 111 -27.25 -2.51 0.37
CA TYR A 111 -27.28 -1.46 -0.65
C TYR A 111 -27.12 -2.06 -2.05
N ALA A 112 -26.21 -3.02 -2.20
CA ALA A 112 -26.00 -3.70 -3.47
C ALA A 112 -27.23 -4.50 -3.91
N GLU A 113 -27.92 -5.16 -2.97
CA GLU A 113 -29.16 -5.88 -3.22
C GLU A 113 -30.32 -4.95 -3.60
N LYS A 114 -30.51 -3.86 -2.84
CA LYS A 114 -31.61 -2.89 -3.05
C LYS A 114 -31.47 -2.08 -4.34
N PHE A 115 -30.25 -1.63 -4.65
CA PHE A 115 -30.00 -0.74 -5.78
C PHE A 115 -29.41 -1.47 -7.01
N GLY A 116 -29.15 -2.78 -6.91
CA GLY A 116 -28.53 -3.58 -7.97
C GLY A 116 -27.11 -3.15 -8.36
N LYS A 117 -26.48 -2.28 -7.56
CA LYS A 117 -25.16 -1.70 -7.80
C LYS A 117 -24.41 -1.49 -6.51
N LYS A 118 -23.10 -1.75 -6.53
CA LYS A 118 -22.24 -1.54 -5.36
C LYS A 118 -22.22 -0.06 -4.98
N ALA A 119 -22.25 0.21 -3.68
CA ALA A 119 -22.14 1.56 -3.19
C ALA A 119 -20.74 2.14 -3.49
N PRO A 120 -20.61 3.46 -3.68
CA PRO A 120 -19.32 4.10 -3.88
C PRO A 120 -18.36 3.80 -2.73
N HIS A 121 -17.09 3.49 -3.00
CA HIS A 121 -16.13 3.13 -1.94
C HIS A 121 -15.93 4.25 -0.88
N ASN A 122 -16.22 5.51 -1.24
CA ASN A 122 -16.12 6.70 -0.40
C ASN A 122 -17.44 7.13 0.27
N ILE A 123 -18.50 6.34 0.16
CA ILE A 123 -19.79 6.67 0.78
C ILE A 123 -19.69 6.51 2.31
N GLY A 124 -20.13 7.53 3.04
CA GLY A 124 -20.20 7.48 4.51
C GLY A 124 -21.29 6.54 5.00
N LEU A 125 -21.11 5.95 6.18
CA LEU A 125 -22.10 5.08 6.83
C LEU A 125 -23.49 5.73 6.94
N GLU A 126 -23.54 7.02 7.23
CA GLU A 126 -24.79 7.79 7.32
C GLU A 126 -25.56 7.78 5.99
N LYS A 127 -24.87 7.99 4.86
CA LYS A 127 -25.48 7.94 3.52
C LYS A 127 -25.88 6.54 3.10
N LEU A 128 -25.16 5.52 3.58
CA LEU A 128 -25.53 4.13 3.36
C LEU A 128 -26.82 3.77 4.10
N LYS A 129 -26.89 4.14 5.40
CA LYS A 129 -28.08 3.95 6.23
C LYS A 129 -29.28 4.74 5.68
N GLU A 130 -29.05 5.97 5.20
CA GLU A 130 -30.10 6.81 4.59
C GLU A 130 -30.62 6.21 3.27
N ALA A 131 -29.74 5.68 2.41
CA ALA A 131 -30.19 5.04 1.18
C ALA A 131 -30.96 3.73 1.44
N LEU A 132 -30.67 3.06 2.55
CA LEU A 132 -31.36 1.84 2.97
C LEU A 132 -32.66 2.09 3.72
N ARG A 133 -32.79 3.24 4.41
CA ARG A 133 -34.10 3.77 4.80
C ARG A 133 -34.90 4.06 3.54
N GLU A 134 -35.80 3.16 3.21
CA GLU A 134 -36.90 3.45 2.30
C GLU A 134 -37.96 4.27 3.03
N ASP A 135 -38.61 5.18 2.30
CA ASP A 135 -39.92 5.72 2.63
C ASP A 135 -40.99 4.67 2.27
#